data_AF-A0A7S0CNY3-F1
#
_entry.id   AF-A0A7S0CNY3-F1
#
_cell.length_a   1.000
_cell.length_b   1.000
_cell.length_c   1.000
_cell.angle_alpha   90.00
_cell.angle_beta   90.00
_cell.angle_gamma   90.00
#
_symmetry.space_group_name_H-M   'P 1'
#
loop_
_entity.id
_entity.type
_entity.pdbx_description
1 polymer ?
#
loop_
_entity_poly.entity_id
_entity_poly.type
_entity_poly.pdbx_seq_one_letter_code
_entity_poly.pdbx_strand_id
1 'polypeptide(L)'
;DLSTSPPPSFVGHLVGISYNIGPSNHQLRIVTNHTFTETDIPNVIGIIPSQYYGTELDQPIILGNHRDAWVYGAADPNSGTAAMLEVAKGLGALSKTGWVPQRSIYFCSWSGEEYGLVGSTGWAELNAELVNRAVAYLNVDTAVAGDELEVSASPVLATLFTDVMEALNTNAVLSKKGEDMHTPFTLLDANTNRAMFSKPQDIGTLGSGSDYTVFLDRFGVSSLDFAFRTSQGGYGVYHSIYDSYHWMEEYGGSMGVPGSAFEIMADAAKIWGVLALRLSESEVLPLDHVAASKSVAGYIDQIKLSYKDAPLNLDTLVDAVGSYEKASLEFHNMLLNTELSNGVQLHDL
;
A
#
# COMPACT_ATOMS: atom_id res chain seq x y z
N ASP A 1 -4.39 36.65 -33.11
CA ASP A 1 -3.00 36.33 -32.83
C ASP A 1 -2.99 35.29 -31.72
N LEU A 2 -2.90 34.00 -32.06
CA LEU A 2 -2.83 32.94 -31.05
C LEU A 2 -1.35 32.79 -30.71
N SER A 3 -0.95 33.27 -29.53
CA SER A 3 0.40 33.11 -29.02
C SER A 3 0.77 31.63 -29.01
N THR A 4 1.81 31.25 -29.76
CA THR A 4 2.37 29.88 -29.75
C THR A 4 3.25 29.62 -28.53
N SER A 5 3.53 30.66 -27.75
CA SER A 5 4.32 30.57 -26.53
C SER A 5 3.54 29.82 -25.44
N PRO A 6 4.17 28.85 -24.76
CA PRO A 6 3.52 28.14 -23.67
C PRO A 6 3.29 29.06 -22.47
N PRO A 7 2.25 28.80 -21.65
CA PRO A 7 2.24 29.32 -20.29
C PRO A 7 3.46 28.79 -19.51
N PRO A 8 3.97 29.52 -18.50
CA PRO A 8 5.16 29.09 -17.76
C PRO A 8 5.08 27.67 -17.17
N SER A 9 3.88 27.22 -16.78
CA SER A 9 3.65 25.89 -16.22
C SER A 9 3.85 24.74 -17.23
N PHE A 10 3.95 25.02 -18.53
CA PHE A 10 4.14 24.01 -19.58
C PHE A 10 5.60 23.92 -20.05
N VAL A 11 6.47 24.81 -19.54
CA VAL A 11 7.89 24.83 -19.88
C VAL A 11 8.62 23.78 -19.05
N GLY A 12 9.12 22.74 -19.71
CA GLY A 12 9.97 21.72 -19.07
C GLY A 12 11.46 22.11 -19.04
N HIS A 13 12.32 21.13 -18.76
CA HIS A 13 13.75 21.34 -18.50
C HIS A 13 14.71 20.97 -19.65
N LEU A 14 14.20 20.73 -20.87
CA LEU A 14 15.05 20.45 -22.04
C LEU A 14 15.81 21.71 -22.46
N VAL A 15 17.13 21.63 -22.44
CA VAL A 15 18.02 22.73 -22.80
C VAL A 15 17.95 23.01 -24.31
N GLY A 16 17.79 24.28 -24.68
CA GLY A 16 17.80 24.71 -26.08
C GLY A 16 16.50 24.45 -26.85
N ILE A 17 15.42 24.03 -26.18
CA ILE A 17 14.10 23.80 -26.80
C ILE A 17 13.12 24.87 -26.34
N SER A 18 12.33 25.40 -27.28
CA SER A 18 11.16 26.21 -26.98
C SER A 18 9.92 25.31 -26.95
N TYR A 19 9.25 25.26 -25.80
CA TYR A 19 8.06 24.44 -25.52
C TYR A 19 6.78 24.95 -26.20
N ASN A 20 6.85 25.30 -27.49
CA ASN A 20 5.74 25.87 -28.22
C ASN A 20 4.55 24.90 -28.28
N ILE A 21 3.34 25.42 -28.08
CA ILE A 21 2.08 24.64 -28.09
C ILE A 21 1.53 24.41 -29.51
N GLY A 22 2.24 24.91 -30.52
CA GLY A 22 1.82 24.87 -31.91
C GLY A 22 0.81 25.98 -32.26
N PRO A 23 0.18 25.89 -33.44
CA PRO A 23 0.33 24.82 -34.44
C PRO A 23 1.69 24.84 -35.17
N SER A 24 2.09 23.71 -35.75
CA SER A 24 3.30 23.58 -36.59
C SER A 24 2.91 23.44 -38.06
N ASN A 25 3.73 23.98 -38.98
CA ASN A 25 3.59 23.77 -40.42
C ASN A 25 4.20 22.43 -40.88
N HIS A 26 4.86 21.69 -39.98
CA HIS A 26 5.43 20.38 -40.26
C HIS A 26 4.44 19.26 -39.92
N GLN A 27 4.50 18.18 -40.68
CA GLN A 27 3.70 16.98 -40.43
C GLN A 27 4.54 15.93 -39.70
N LEU A 28 4.02 15.45 -38.57
CA LEU A 28 4.57 14.29 -37.85
C LEU A 28 3.84 13.03 -38.33
N ARG A 29 4.59 12.00 -38.74
CA ARG A 29 4.04 10.67 -39.02
C ARG A 29 4.43 9.72 -37.89
N ILE A 30 3.42 9.23 -37.16
CA ILE A 30 3.58 8.18 -36.15
C ILE A 30 3.11 6.86 -36.79
N VAL A 31 3.88 5.79 -36.62
CA VAL A 31 3.52 4.44 -37.07
C VAL A 31 3.64 3.51 -35.88
N THR A 32 2.54 2.87 -35.49
CA THR A 32 2.48 1.88 -34.42
C THR A 32 1.96 0.56 -34.99
N ASN A 33 2.72 -0.51 -34.80
CA ASN A 33 2.38 -1.85 -35.30
C ASN A 33 2.41 -2.83 -34.12
N HIS A 34 1.36 -2.82 -33.32
CA HIS A 34 1.20 -3.75 -32.19
C HIS A 34 0.34 -4.95 -32.61
N THR A 35 0.62 -6.13 -32.04
CA THR A 35 -0.19 -7.33 -32.23
C THR A 35 -0.79 -7.70 -30.88
N PHE A 36 -2.11 -7.90 -30.83
CA PHE A 36 -2.78 -8.44 -29.65
C PHE A 36 -2.71 -9.96 -29.70
N THR A 37 -2.26 -10.56 -28.60
CA THR A 37 -2.12 -12.01 -28.47
C THR A 37 -2.68 -12.47 -27.14
N GLU A 38 -3.35 -13.62 -27.15
CA GLU A 38 -3.73 -14.32 -25.92
C GLU A 38 -2.51 -15.07 -25.36
N THR A 39 -2.32 -14.97 -24.05
CA THR A 39 -1.25 -15.67 -23.33
C THR A 39 -1.74 -16.07 -21.95
N ASP A 40 -1.17 -17.15 -21.42
CA ASP A 40 -1.39 -17.54 -20.03
C ASP A 40 -0.64 -16.58 -19.09
N ILE A 41 -1.29 -16.19 -18.00
CA ILE A 41 -0.78 -15.25 -16.99
C ILE A 41 -0.84 -15.95 -15.62
N PRO A 42 0.21 -16.69 -15.22
CA PRO A 42 0.17 -17.50 -14.01
C PRO A 42 0.43 -16.66 -12.74
N ASN A 43 -0.57 -16.62 -11.86
CA ASN A 43 -0.40 -16.17 -10.48
C ASN A 43 0.21 -17.29 -9.62
N VAL A 44 1.00 -16.92 -8.61
CA VAL A 44 1.52 -17.87 -7.61
C VAL A 44 0.95 -17.51 -6.25
N ILE A 45 0.27 -18.46 -5.61
CA ILE A 45 -0.42 -18.27 -4.33
C ILE A 45 0.21 -19.19 -3.28
N GLY A 46 0.84 -18.61 -2.27
CA GLY A 46 1.30 -19.29 -1.06
C GLY A 46 0.32 -19.05 0.09
N ILE A 47 0.15 -20.03 0.98
CA ILE A 47 -0.83 -19.93 2.07
C ILE A 47 -0.21 -20.47 3.37
N ILE A 48 -0.35 -19.70 4.45
CA ILE A 48 -0.23 -20.19 5.83
C ILE A 48 -1.66 -20.34 6.37
N PRO A 49 -2.15 -21.57 6.56
CA PRO A 49 -3.56 -21.80 6.91
C PRO A 49 -3.84 -21.46 8.37
N SER A 50 -4.99 -20.86 8.63
CA SER A 50 -5.58 -20.79 9.98
C SER A 50 -6.23 -22.13 10.36
N GLN A 51 -6.70 -22.22 11.60
CA GLN A 51 -7.55 -23.33 12.05
C GLN A 51 -8.90 -23.42 11.31
N TYR A 52 -9.34 -22.34 10.65
CA TYR A 52 -10.60 -22.28 9.90
C TYR A 52 -10.38 -22.42 8.39
N TYR A 53 -9.15 -22.61 7.94
CA TYR A 53 -8.80 -22.68 6.52
C TYR A 53 -9.69 -23.67 5.74
N GLY A 54 -10.22 -23.21 4.60
CA GLY A 54 -11.12 -23.99 3.75
C GLY A 54 -12.59 -23.99 4.18
N THR A 55 -12.96 -23.22 5.22
CA THR A 55 -14.35 -23.05 5.68
C THR A 55 -14.83 -21.61 5.48
N GLU A 56 -16.13 -21.36 5.60
CA GLU A 56 -16.68 -20.00 5.58
C GLU A 56 -16.26 -19.13 6.78
N LEU A 57 -15.70 -19.72 7.84
CA LEU A 57 -15.25 -19.01 9.04
C LEU A 57 -13.86 -18.40 8.89
N ASP A 58 -13.11 -18.74 7.84
CA ASP A 58 -11.81 -18.14 7.58
C ASP A 58 -11.96 -16.71 7.06
N GLN A 59 -11.19 -15.80 7.65
CA GLN A 59 -11.15 -14.38 7.32
C GLN A 59 -9.75 -14.02 6.83
N PRO A 60 -9.42 -14.23 5.55
CA PRO A 60 -8.04 -14.20 5.08
C PRO A 60 -7.42 -12.79 5.11
N ILE A 61 -6.10 -12.75 5.28
CA ILE A 61 -5.27 -11.56 5.07
C ILE A 61 -4.44 -11.83 3.82
N ILE A 62 -4.53 -10.93 2.85
CA ILE A 62 -3.88 -11.10 1.54
C ILE A 62 -2.71 -10.13 1.45
N LEU A 63 -1.51 -10.65 1.29
CA LEU A 63 -0.30 -9.89 0.96
C LEU A 63 -0.09 -10.06 -0.54
N GLY A 64 -0.08 -8.97 -1.29
CA GLY A 64 0.04 -9.01 -2.74
C GLY A 64 1.11 -8.11 -3.31
N ASN A 65 1.72 -8.59 -4.40
CA ASN A 65 2.67 -7.86 -5.22
C ASN A 65 2.74 -8.52 -6.61
N HIS A 66 2.81 -7.73 -7.68
CA HIS A 66 3.01 -8.27 -9.03
C HIS A 66 4.45 -8.68 -9.31
N ARG A 67 4.64 -9.53 -10.31
CA ARG A 67 5.94 -10.14 -10.63
C ARG A 67 6.38 -9.90 -12.06
N ASP A 68 5.43 -9.60 -12.95
CA ASP A 68 5.77 -9.19 -14.30
C ASP A 68 6.39 -7.79 -14.30
N ALA A 69 7.28 -7.54 -15.24
CA ALA A 69 7.90 -6.23 -15.40
C ALA A 69 8.00 -5.93 -16.90
N TRP A 70 8.03 -4.66 -17.28
CA TRP A 70 8.29 -4.29 -18.67
C TRP A 70 9.63 -4.79 -19.21
N VAL A 71 10.68 -4.77 -18.37
CA VAL A 71 12.03 -5.22 -18.74
C VAL A 71 12.66 -6.05 -17.63
N TYR A 72 13.46 -5.42 -16.76
CA TYR A 72 14.13 -6.09 -15.63
C TYR A 72 13.38 -5.84 -14.33
N GLY A 73 12.90 -4.62 -14.11
CA GLY A 73 11.99 -4.29 -13.02
C GLY A 73 12.59 -4.43 -11.64
N ALA A 74 13.81 -3.93 -11.41
CA ALA A 74 14.48 -4.10 -10.13
C ALA A 74 13.73 -3.40 -8.99
N ALA A 75 13.25 -2.18 -9.23
CA ALA A 75 12.29 -1.51 -8.38
C ALA A 75 10.88 -2.05 -8.60
N ASP A 76 10.33 -1.83 -9.80
CA ASP A 76 8.97 -2.21 -10.18
C ASP A 76 8.97 -3.52 -10.97
N PRO A 77 8.59 -4.66 -10.37
CA PRO A 77 8.13 -4.88 -8.98
C PRO A 77 9.06 -5.76 -8.15
N ASN A 78 10.26 -6.09 -8.65
CA ASN A 78 11.06 -7.14 -8.01
C ASN A 78 11.52 -6.77 -6.60
N SER A 79 11.54 -5.48 -6.24
CA SER A 79 11.77 -5.04 -4.87
C SER A 79 10.65 -5.48 -3.92
N GLY A 80 9.38 -5.36 -4.31
CA GLY A 80 8.23 -5.90 -3.59
C GLY A 80 8.23 -7.42 -3.56
N THR A 81 8.58 -8.07 -4.68
CA THR A 81 8.68 -9.54 -4.73
C THR A 81 9.73 -10.04 -3.72
N ALA A 82 10.89 -9.42 -3.68
CA ALA A 82 11.96 -9.78 -2.75
C ALA A 82 11.53 -9.58 -1.28
N ALA A 83 10.86 -8.45 -0.98
CA ALA A 83 10.30 -8.20 0.36
C ALA A 83 9.25 -9.26 0.73
N MET A 84 8.29 -9.57 -0.16
CA MET A 84 7.25 -10.58 0.07
C MET A 84 7.84 -11.96 0.35
N LEU A 85 8.86 -12.36 -0.41
CA LEU A 85 9.56 -13.63 -0.20
C LEU A 85 10.25 -13.68 1.17
N GLU A 86 10.80 -12.56 1.65
CA GLU A 86 11.41 -12.50 2.98
C GLU A 86 10.37 -12.59 4.10
N VAL A 87 9.21 -11.94 3.95
CA VAL A 87 8.06 -12.14 4.86
C VAL A 87 7.62 -13.60 4.87
N ALA A 88 7.47 -14.22 3.70
CA ALA A 88 7.07 -15.61 3.57
C ALA A 88 8.07 -16.57 4.23
N LYS A 89 9.38 -16.31 4.11
CA LYS A 89 10.41 -17.09 4.84
C LYS A 89 10.29 -16.92 6.35
N GLY A 90 10.13 -15.69 6.84
CA GLY A 90 10.01 -15.38 8.27
C GLY A 90 8.78 -16.05 8.90
N LEU A 91 7.61 -15.84 8.32
CA LEU A 91 6.36 -16.44 8.80
C LEU A 91 6.32 -17.95 8.56
N GLY A 92 6.94 -18.45 7.49
CA GLY A 92 7.11 -19.88 7.25
C GLY A 92 8.01 -20.55 8.29
N ALA A 93 9.06 -19.87 8.76
CA ALA A 93 9.88 -20.35 9.87
C ALA A 93 9.09 -20.37 11.19
N LEU A 94 8.29 -19.33 11.46
CA LEU A 94 7.39 -19.30 12.62
C LEU A 94 6.36 -20.43 12.57
N SER A 95 5.73 -20.68 11.42
CA SER A 95 4.77 -21.78 11.24
C SER A 95 5.39 -23.16 11.54
N LYS A 96 6.66 -23.39 11.17
CA LYS A 96 7.39 -24.63 11.49
C LYS A 96 7.61 -24.87 12.99
N THR A 97 7.41 -23.86 13.84
CA THR A 97 7.44 -24.01 15.30
C THR A 97 6.14 -24.56 15.90
N GLY A 98 5.10 -24.73 15.06
CA GLY A 98 3.76 -25.12 15.49
C GLY A 98 2.80 -23.94 15.67
N TRP A 99 3.22 -22.72 15.33
CA TRP A 99 2.35 -21.56 15.29
C TRP A 99 1.28 -21.71 14.19
N VAL A 100 0.04 -21.41 14.55
CA VAL A 100 -1.13 -21.38 13.67
C VAL A 100 -1.82 -20.03 13.85
N PRO A 101 -1.96 -19.20 12.81
CA PRO A 101 -2.64 -17.92 12.92
C PRO A 101 -4.16 -18.09 13.12
N GLN A 102 -4.83 -17.08 13.69
CA GLN A 102 -6.29 -17.08 13.76
C GLN A 102 -6.95 -16.91 12.38
N ARG A 103 -6.23 -16.29 11.44
CA ARG A 103 -6.67 -15.97 10.09
C ARG A 103 -5.63 -16.41 9.07
N SER A 104 -6.07 -17.02 7.97
CA SER A 104 -5.12 -17.50 6.97
C SER A 104 -4.38 -16.34 6.32
N ILE A 105 -3.09 -16.51 6.07
CA ILE A 105 -2.24 -15.53 5.41
C ILE A 105 -1.96 -16.01 3.99
N TYR A 106 -2.38 -15.22 3.01
CA TYR A 106 -2.16 -15.47 1.59
C TYR A 106 -1.02 -14.61 1.09
N PHE A 107 -0.06 -15.22 0.39
CA PHE A 107 1.00 -14.54 -0.34
C PHE A 107 0.70 -14.67 -1.83
N CYS A 108 0.36 -13.57 -2.46
CA CYS A 108 -0.09 -13.54 -3.83
C CYS A 108 0.94 -12.81 -4.71
N SER A 109 1.62 -13.59 -5.54
CA SER A 109 2.52 -13.06 -6.57
C SER A 109 1.77 -12.99 -7.90
N TRP A 110 1.26 -11.79 -8.19
CA TRP A 110 0.44 -11.52 -9.36
C TRP A 110 1.26 -11.47 -10.65
N SER A 111 0.61 -11.69 -11.78
CA SER A 111 1.20 -11.53 -13.11
C SER A 111 0.23 -10.72 -13.99
N GLY A 112 0.74 -9.99 -14.98
CA GLY A 112 -0.05 -9.13 -15.85
C GLY A 112 -0.53 -7.83 -15.18
N GLU A 113 0.12 -7.37 -14.12
CA GLU A 113 -0.22 -6.06 -13.52
C GLU A 113 0.05 -4.93 -14.52
N GLU A 114 1.20 -5.00 -15.20
CA GLU A 114 1.66 -3.97 -16.14
C GLU A 114 0.75 -3.84 -17.37
N TYR A 115 -0.08 -4.87 -17.60
CA TYR A 115 -1.09 -4.93 -18.65
C TYR A 115 -2.49 -4.53 -18.17
N GLY A 116 -2.60 -3.92 -16.99
CA GLY A 116 -3.83 -3.41 -16.42
C GLY A 116 -4.41 -4.31 -15.33
N LEU A 117 -3.59 -4.73 -14.37
CA LEU A 117 -4.01 -5.45 -13.16
C LEU A 117 -4.68 -6.81 -13.46
N VAL A 118 -4.42 -7.43 -14.61
CA VAL A 118 -5.25 -8.55 -15.08
C VAL A 118 -5.11 -9.81 -14.22
N GLY A 119 -3.95 -10.08 -13.64
CA GLY A 119 -3.75 -11.25 -12.78
C GLY A 119 -4.48 -11.16 -11.45
N SER A 120 -4.28 -10.06 -10.70
CA SER A 120 -4.96 -9.83 -9.44
C SER A 120 -6.46 -9.72 -9.63
N THR A 121 -6.90 -8.98 -10.67
CA THR A 121 -8.32 -8.81 -11.00
C THR A 121 -8.97 -10.15 -11.34
N GLY A 122 -8.40 -10.91 -12.27
CA GLY A 122 -8.95 -12.20 -12.67
C GLY A 122 -9.00 -13.20 -11.52
N TRP A 123 -7.96 -13.23 -10.67
CA TRP A 123 -7.96 -14.11 -9.50
C TRP A 123 -9.01 -13.71 -8.48
N ALA A 124 -9.15 -12.41 -8.17
CA ALA A 124 -10.11 -11.93 -7.19
C ALA A 124 -11.55 -12.19 -7.66
N GLU A 125 -11.84 -11.99 -8.95
CA GLU A 125 -13.14 -12.31 -9.54
C GLU A 125 -13.48 -13.80 -9.46
N LEU A 126 -12.52 -14.68 -9.73
CA LEU A 126 -12.71 -16.13 -9.63
C LEU A 126 -12.85 -16.63 -8.19
N ASN A 127 -12.30 -15.89 -7.22
CA ASN A 127 -12.30 -16.24 -5.79
C ASN A 127 -13.17 -15.28 -4.96
N ALA A 128 -14.21 -14.70 -5.57
CA ALA A 128 -15.05 -13.66 -4.97
C ALA A 128 -15.57 -14.01 -3.57
N GLU A 129 -15.99 -15.26 -3.34
CA GLU A 129 -16.48 -15.68 -2.02
C GLU A 129 -15.41 -15.55 -0.92
N LEU A 130 -14.17 -15.94 -1.22
CA LEU A 130 -13.04 -15.81 -0.31
C LEU A 130 -12.66 -14.35 -0.13
N VAL A 131 -12.59 -13.59 -1.23
CA VAL A 131 -12.21 -12.17 -1.21
C VAL A 131 -13.21 -11.34 -0.40
N ASN A 132 -14.51 -11.62 -0.51
CA ASN A 132 -15.55 -10.96 0.30
C ASN A 132 -15.40 -11.18 1.81
N ARG A 133 -14.63 -12.19 2.25
CA ARG A 133 -14.32 -12.44 3.66
C ARG A 133 -12.93 -11.95 4.06
N ALA A 134 -12.14 -11.45 3.12
CA ALA A 134 -10.80 -10.97 3.41
C ALA A 134 -10.87 -9.77 4.34
N VAL A 135 -10.07 -9.80 5.41
CA VAL A 135 -9.98 -8.71 6.38
C VAL A 135 -9.26 -7.52 5.77
N ALA A 136 -8.15 -7.81 5.09
CA ALA A 136 -7.33 -6.78 4.48
C ALA A 136 -6.55 -7.31 3.27
N TYR A 137 -6.28 -6.40 2.35
CA TYR A 137 -5.28 -6.54 1.30
C TYR A 137 -4.10 -5.61 1.57
N LEU A 138 -2.90 -6.16 1.75
CA LEU A 138 -1.66 -5.44 2.01
C LEU A 138 -0.79 -5.50 0.76
N ASN A 139 -0.68 -4.38 0.05
CA ASN A 139 0.09 -4.22 -1.18
C ASN A 139 1.49 -3.67 -0.87
N VAL A 140 2.50 -4.26 -1.50
CA VAL A 140 3.83 -3.65 -1.62
C VAL A 140 4.37 -3.98 -3.00
N ASP A 141 4.14 -3.06 -3.93
CA ASP A 141 4.54 -3.17 -5.33
C ASP A 141 6.04 -2.87 -5.49
N THR A 142 6.37 -1.59 -5.53
CA THR A 142 7.75 -1.15 -5.44
C THR A 142 8.09 -0.91 -3.96
N ALA A 143 8.70 -1.89 -3.30
CA ALA A 143 9.14 -1.72 -1.91
C ALA A 143 10.14 -0.57 -1.76
N VAL A 144 11.04 -0.37 -2.72
CA VAL A 144 12.09 0.66 -2.64
C VAL A 144 12.45 1.26 -4.00
N ALA A 145 12.43 2.58 -4.06
CA ALA A 145 12.95 3.42 -5.15
C ALA A 145 13.42 4.80 -4.61
N GLY A 146 13.75 4.84 -3.33
CA GLY A 146 14.21 5.99 -2.55
C GLY A 146 14.17 5.65 -1.06
N ASP A 147 14.21 6.66 -0.18
CA ASP A 147 14.29 6.46 1.27
C ASP A 147 13.22 7.21 2.08
N GLU A 148 12.21 7.77 1.42
CA GLU A 148 11.06 8.41 2.06
C GLU A 148 9.87 7.46 2.07
N LEU A 149 9.30 7.18 3.26
CA LEU A 149 8.16 6.30 3.39
C LEU A 149 6.88 7.01 2.94
N GLU A 150 6.25 6.46 1.91
CA GLU A 150 4.91 6.81 1.48
C GLU A 150 3.94 5.67 1.82
N VAL A 151 2.76 6.02 2.33
CA VAL A 151 1.69 5.08 2.61
C VAL A 151 0.34 5.67 2.23
N SER A 152 -0.49 4.84 1.63
CA SER A 152 -1.91 5.10 1.45
C SER A 152 -2.72 3.93 1.97
N ALA A 153 -3.85 4.19 2.61
CA ALA A 153 -4.66 3.13 3.20
C ALA A 153 -6.15 3.47 3.23
N SER A 154 -6.98 2.43 3.32
CA SER A 154 -8.33 2.57 3.84
C SER A 154 -8.25 3.17 5.25
N PRO A 155 -9.05 4.20 5.58
CA PRO A 155 -8.92 4.91 6.86
C PRO A 155 -8.97 4.04 8.13
N VAL A 156 -9.68 2.90 8.07
CA VAL A 156 -9.76 1.92 9.16
C VAL A 156 -8.42 1.24 9.49
N LEU A 157 -7.47 1.19 8.55
CA LEU A 157 -6.13 0.60 8.73
C LEU A 157 -5.07 1.63 9.14
N ALA A 158 -5.41 2.93 9.11
CA ALA A 158 -4.44 4.00 9.35
C ALA A 158 -3.83 3.93 10.75
N THR A 159 -4.66 3.71 11.78
CA THR A 159 -4.20 3.57 13.18
C THR A 159 -3.32 2.33 13.35
N LEU A 160 -3.71 1.20 12.75
CA LEU A 160 -2.88 -0.01 12.76
C LEU A 160 -1.49 0.26 12.19
N PHE A 161 -1.42 0.96 11.05
CA PHE A 161 -0.13 1.29 10.43
C PHE A 161 0.73 2.17 11.34
N THR A 162 0.17 3.23 11.93
CA THR A 162 0.91 4.10 12.86
C THR A 162 1.41 3.34 14.08
N ASP A 163 0.60 2.45 14.65
CA ASP A 163 0.99 1.65 15.81
C ASP A 163 2.08 0.62 15.48
N VAL A 164 2.10 0.09 14.24
CA VAL A 164 3.18 -0.77 13.75
C VAL A 164 4.46 0.04 13.64
N MET A 165 4.41 1.23 13.04
CA MET A 165 5.58 2.11 12.90
C MET A 165 6.15 2.50 14.28
N GLU A 166 5.31 2.86 15.25
CA GLU A 166 5.75 3.18 16.61
C GLU A 166 6.43 1.99 17.30
N ALA A 167 5.85 0.79 17.19
CA ALA A 167 6.42 -0.41 17.78
C ALA A 167 7.78 -0.78 17.16
N LEU A 168 7.89 -0.66 15.83
CA LEU A 168 9.15 -0.90 15.12
C LEU A 168 10.23 0.13 15.51
N ASN A 169 9.85 1.40 15.70
CA ASN A 169 10.78 2.44 16.15
C ASN A 169 11.27 2.22 17.58
N THR A 170 10.36 1.88 18.49
CA THR A 170 10.69 1.65 19.90
C THR A 170 11.70 0.51 20.04
N ASN A 171 11.53 -0.56 19.28
CA ASN A 171 12.45 -1.69 19.26
C ASN A 171 13.83 -1.30 18.71
N ALA A 172 13.90 -0.41 17.72
CA ALA A 172 15.15 0.11 17.17
C ALA A 172 15.95 0.96 18.18
N VAL A 173 15.26 1.75 19.00
CA VAL A 173 15.88 2.56 20.05
C VAL A 173 16.42 1.68 21.18
N LEU A 174 15.68 0.61 21.54
CA LEU A 174 16.10 -0.35 22.56
C LEU A 174 17.30 -1.19 22.11
N SER A 175 17.35 -1.60 20.84
CA SER A 175 18.49 -2.37 20.29
C SER A 175 19.79 -1.56 20.25
N LYS A 176 19.74 -0.22 20.12
CA LYS A 176 20.92 0.65 20.18
C LYS A 176 21.57 0.78 21.57
N LYS A 177 20.88 0.40 22.65
CA LYS A 177 21.42 0.45 24.02
C LYS A 177 22.27 -0.77 24.41
N GLY A 178 22.35 -1.80 23.57
CA GLY A 178 23.25 -2.94 23.71
C GLY A 178 24.10 -3.10 22.44
N GLU A 179 25.41 -2.99 22.58
CA GLU A 179 26.52 -3.21 21.64
C GLU A 179 26.25 -3.78 20.20
N ASP A 180 26.93 -3.18 19.22
CA ASP A 180 27.45 -3.78 17.96
C ASP A 180 26.52 -4.63 17.08
N MET A 181 25.29 -4.19 16.86
CA MET A 181 24.57 -4.57 15.64
C MET A 181 24.28 -3.34 14.79
N HIS A 182 24.75 -3.34 13.54
CA HIS A 182 24.15 -2.57 12.44
C HIS A 182 22.69 -3.02 12.31
N THR A 183 21.81 -2.44 13.13
CA THR A 183 20.37 -2.71 13.04
C THR A 183 19.81 -1.85 11.91
N PRO A 184 19.16 -2.43 10.88
CA PRO A 184 18.67 -1.69 9.72
C PRO A 184 17.62 -0.61 10.03
N PHE A 185 17.12 -0.54 11.27
CA PHE A 185 16.12 0.44 11.66
C PHE A 185 16.71 1.86 11.82
N THR A 186 16.80 2.58 10.70
CA THR A 186 16.83 4.05 10.67
C THR A 186 15.51 4.61 10.14
N LEU A 187 14.40 3.91 10.38
CA LEU A 187 13.06 4.32 9.95
C LEU A 187 12.68 5.72 10.45
N LEU A 188 13.18 6.12 11.63
CA LEU A 188 12.78 7.36 12.29
C LEU A 188 13.97 7.95 13.06
N ASP A 189 15.01 8.43 12.36
CA ASP A 189 15.83 9.49 12.98
C ASP A 189 14.93 10.72 13.08
N ALA A 190 14.68 11.19 14.31
CA ALA A 190 13.92 12.41 14.59
C ALA A 190 14.47 13.66 13.88
N ASN A 191 15.70 13.60 13.35
CA ASN A 191 16.32 14.65 12.55
C ASN A 191 16.15 14.47 11.02
N THR A 192 15.66 13.31 10.54
CA THR A 192 15.59 13.00 9.09
C THR A 192 14.20 13.12 8.47
N ASN A 193 13.15 13.40 9.24
CA ASN A 193 11.80 13.65 8.69
C ASN A 193 11.22 12.50 7.82
N ARG A 194 11.64 11.24 8.06
CA ARG A 194 11.37 10.08 7.17
C ARG A 194 9.93 9.55 7.18
N ALA A 195 9.09 9.98 8.11
CA ALA A 195 7.65 9.74 8.05
C ALA A 195 6.94 11.08 7.95
N MET A 196 6.24 11.32 6.83
CA MET A 196 5.42 12.53 6.64
C MET A 196 4.14 12.54 7.50
N PHE A 197 3.91 11.50 8.31
CA PHE A 197 2.64 11.26 8.99
C PHE A 197 2.83 11.37 10.52
N SER A 198 2.20 12.37 11.11
CA SER A 198 2.22 12.63 12.57
C SER A 198 1.03 12.00 13.30
N LYS A 199 -0.03 11.70 12.56
CA LYS A 199 -1.29 11.09 13.03
C LYS A 199 -1.91 10.24 11.91
N PRO A 200 -2.81 9.28 12.23
CA PRO A 200 -3.47 8.43 11.23
C PRO A 200 -4.14 9.20 10.08
N GLN A 201 -4.68 10.40 10.36
CA GLN A 201 -5.36 11.23 9.36
C GLN A 201 -4.43 11.84 8.31
N ASP A 202 -3.11 11.76 8.52
CA ASP A 202 -2.14 12.25 7.55
C ASP A 202 -1.89 11.20 6.44
N ILE A 203 -2.21 9.91 6.68
CA ILE A 203 -2.02 8.83 5.71
C ILE A 203 -2.87 9.07 4.46
N GLY A 204 -2.27 8.86 3.28
CA GLY A 204 -2.91 9.09 1.99
C GLY A 204 -4.13 8.19 1.75
N THR A 205 -5.00 8.62 0.85
CA THR A 205 -6.11 7.79 0.36
C THR A 205 -5.66 6.96 -0.83
N LEU A 206 -6.04 5.68 -0.84
CA LEU A 206 -5.86 4.83 -2.00
C LEU A 206 -6.71 5.32 -3.18
N GLY A 207 -6.14 5.25 -4.38
CA GLY A 207 -6.84 5.48 -5.63
C GLY A 207 -6.81 4.20 -6.46
N SER A 208 -6.02 4.22 -7.54
CA SER A 208 -5.71 3.04 -8.35
C SER A 208 -4.23 3.06 -8.71
N GLY A 209 -3.80 2.16 -9.60
CA GLY A 209 -2.43 2.08 -10.10
C GLY A 209 -1.58 0.97 -9.49
N SER A 210 -2.19 0.03 -8.76
CA SER A 210 -1.58 -1.26 -8.40
C SER A 210 -2.68 -2.26 -8.02
N ASP A 211 -2.28 -3.50 -7.70
CA ASP A 211 -3.15 -4.67 -7.54
C ASP A 211 -4.22 -4.55 -6.44
N TYR A 212 -4.06 -3.65 -5.46
CA TYR A 212 -5.08 -3.37 -4.44
C TYR A 212 -6.41 -2.90 -5.03
N THR A 213 -6.41 -2.37 -6.26
CA THR A 213 -7.57 -1.74 -6.90
C THR A 213 -8.78 -2.67 -6.92
N VAL A 214 -8.63 -3.94 -7.33
CA VAL A 214 -9.77 -4.87 -7.37
C VAL A 214 -10.29 -5.20 -5.96
N PHE A 215 -9.41 -5.31 -4.98
CA PHE A 215 -9.78 -5.64 -3.61
C PHE A 215 -10.57 -4.49 -2.98
N LEU A 216 -10.08 -3.25 -3.13
CA LEU A 216 -10.73 -2.05 -2.60
C LEU A 216 -11.99 -1.67 -3.38
N ASP A 217 -11.86 -1.37 -4.67
CA ASP A 217 -12.90 -0.66 -5.44
C ASP A 217 -14.04 -1.58 -5.88
N ARG A 218 -13.75 -2.88 -6.07
CA ARG A 218 -14.76 -3.86 -6.47
C ARG A 218 -15.33 -4.63 -5.29
N PHE A 219 -14.48 -5.09 -4.37
CA PHE A 219 -14.88 -5.96 -3.27
C PHE A 219 -15.03 -5.25 -1.91
N GLY A 220 -14.60 -3.99 -1.78
CA GLY A 220 -14.68 -3.26 -0.52
C GLY A 220 -13.76 -3.79 0.58
N VAL A 221 -12.73 -4.56 0.22
CA VAL A 221 -11.72 -5.07 1.15
C VAL A 221 -10.82 -3.92 1.58
N SER A 222 -10.69 -3.73 2.89
CA SER A 222 -9.81 -2.70 3.46
C SER A 222 -8.38 -2.94 2.97
N SER A 223 -7.78 -1.93 2.35
CA SER A 223 -6.52 -2.08 1.65
C SER A 223 -5.48 -1.11 2.17
N LEU A 224 -4.21 -1.48 2.05
CA LEU A 224 -3.06 -0.63 2.38
C LEU A 224 -1.98 -0.84 1.33
N ASP A 225 -1.36 0.26 0.88
CA ASP A 225 -0.22 0.28 -0.02
C ASP A 225 0.87 1.16 0.57
N PHE A 226 2.12 0.69 0.56
CA PHE A 226 3.25 1.51 1.01
C PHE A 226 4.51 1.21 0.21
N ALA A 227 5.38 2.21 0.12
CA ALA A 227 6.64 2.16 -0.60
C ALA A 227 7.65 3.13 0.00
N PHE A 228 8.94 2.88 -0.23
CA PHE A 228 9.97 3.90 -0.04
C PHE A 228 10.29 4.56 -1.39
N ARG A 229 10.05 5.87 -1.49
CA ARG A 229 10.18 6.65 -2.74
C ARG A 229 11.15 7.81 -2.55
N THR A 230 11.42 8.51 -3.65
CA THR A 230 12.10 9.81 -3.59
C THR A 230 11.08 10.90 -3.22
N SER A 231 11.52 12.03 -2.67
CA SER A 231 10.65 13.20 -2.42
C SER A 231 9.89 13.73 -3.64
N GLN A 232 10.23 13.27 -4.85
CA GLN A 232 9.55 13.64 -6.10
C GLN A 232 8.50 12.61 -6.54
N GLY A 233 8.23 11.58 -5.73
CA GLY A 233 7.25 10.49 -5.94
C GLY A 233 7.68 9.46 -6.99
N GLY A 234 8.22 9.89 -8.13
CA GLY A 234 8.77 9.01 -9.17
C GLY A 234 10.25 8.67 -8.99
N TYR A 235 10.72 7.70 -9.77
CA TYR A 235 12.15 7.39 -9.89
C TYR A 235 12.58 7.42 -11.37
N GLY A 236 13.78 7.96 -11.63
CA GLY A 236 14.20 8.39 -12.98
C GLY A 236 14.40 7.28 -14.02
N VAL A 237 14.24 6.01 -13.64
CA VAL A 237 14.40 4.85 -14.53
C VAL A 237 13.13 4.00 -14.67
N TYR A 238 11.99 4.49 -14.17
CA TYR A 238 10.68 3.83 -14.25
C TYR A 238 10.38 3.29 -15.65
N HIS A 239 9.94 2.03 -15.73
CA HIS A 239 9.57 1.32 -16.96
C HIS A 239 10.62 1.35 -18.08
N SER A 240 11.91 1.47 -17.70
CA SER A 240 13.01 1.52 -18.65
C SER A 240 13.97 0.34 -18.48
N ILE A 241 14.84 0.13 -19.47
CA ILE A 241 15.94 -0.85 -19.38
C ILE A 241 16.94 -0.53 -18.25
N TYR A 242 16.89 0.67 -17.68
CA TYR A 242 17.77 1.10 -16.60
C TYR A 242 17.24 0.74 -15.23
N ASP A 243 15.96 0.35 -15.09
CA ASP A 243 15.42 -0.23 -13.86
C ASP A 243 16.00 -1.64 -13.65
N SER A 244 17.25 -1.66 -13.23
CA SER A 244 18.15 -2.80 -13.23
C SER A 244 18.73 -3.01 -11.84
N TYR A 245 19.26 -4.21 -11.58
CA TYR A 245 19.93 -4.49 -10.31
C TYR A 245 21.06 -3.49 -10.01
N HIS A 246 21.81 -3.07 -11.03
CA HIS A 246 22.85 -2.06 -10.87
C HIS A 246 22.28 -0.72 -10.40
N TRP A 247 21.17 -0.27 -10.99
CA TRP A 247 20.52 0.95 -10.53
C TRP A 247 20.01 0.81 -9.10
N MET A 248 19.42 -0.33 -8.76
CA MET A 248 18.94 -0.60 -7.39
C MET A 248 20.09 -0.52 -6.38
N GLU A 249 21.21 -1.15 -6.68
CA GLU A 249 22.40 -1.16 -5.82
C GLU A 249 23.01 0.25 -5.68
N GLU A 250 23.18 0.99 -6.77
CA GLU A 250 23.89 2.28 -6.72
C GLU A 250 23.00 3.46 -6.30
N TYR A 251 21.72 3.43 -6.66
CA TYR A 251 20.83 4.60 -6.64
C TYR A 251 19.43 4.34 -6.08
N GLY A 252 19.03 3.08 -5.87
CA GLY A 252 17.65 2.74 -5.51
C GLY A 252 17.26 3.10 -4.07
N GLY A 253 18.23 3.34 -3.20
CA GLY A 253 18.01 3.67 -1.78
C GLY A 253 18.33 5.13 -1.46
N SER A 254 18.96 5.38 -0.32
CA SER A 254 19.41 6.71 0.08
C SER A 254 20.44 7.27 -0.90
N MET A 255 20.21 8.50 -1.35
CA MET A 255 21.05 9.17 -2.33
C MET A 255 22.53 9.22 -1.89
N GLY A 256 23.43 8.68 -2.73
CA GLY A 256 24.87 8.65 -2.48
C GLY A 256 25.33 7.53 -1.52
N VAL A 257 24.46 6.58 -1.17
CA VAL A 257 24.78 5.43 -0.32
C VAL A 257 24.48 4.12 -1.06
N PRO A 258 25.41 3.61 -1.90
CA PRO A 258 25.24 2.33 -2.57
C PRO A 258 24.95 1.19 -1.58
N GLY A 259 24.03 0.31 -1.96
CA GLY A 259 23.57 -0.84 -1.17
C GLY A 259 22.47 -0.52 -0.16
N SER A 260 22.22 0.75 0.17
CA SER A 260 21.20 1.14 1.16
C SER A 260 19.79 0.69 0.79
N ALA A 261 19.50 0.50 -0.50
CA ALA A 261 18.22 0.00 -0.97
C ALA A 261 17.84 -1.37 -0.37
N PHE A 262 18.83 -2.26 -0.16
CA PHE A 262 18.59 -3.59 0.39
C PHE A 262 18.26 -3.55 1.89
N GLU A 263 18.80 -2.58 2.63
CA GLU A 263 18.45 -2.36 4.04
C GLU A 263 17.01 -1.83 4.16
N ILE A 264 16.65 -0.87 3.31
CA ILE A 264 15.30 -0.30 3.24
C ILE A 264 14.28 -1.38 2.82
N MET A 265 14.62 -2.22 1.86
CA MET A 265 13.79 -3.36 1.44
C MET A 265 13.57 -4.37 2.59
N ALA A 266 14.60 -4.61 3.41
CA ALA A 266 14.45 -5.44 4.60
C ALA A 266 13.53 -4.77 5.64
N ASP A 267 13.56 -3.45 5.78
CA ASP A 267 12.61 -2.72 6.63
C ASP A 267 11.18 -2.78 6.08
N ALA A 268 10.98 -2.67 4.77
CA ALA A 268 9.69 -2.87 4.13
C ALA A 268 9.13 -4.27 4.44
N ALA A 269 9.95 -5.32 4.34
CA ALA A 269 9.55 -6.68 4.71
C ALA A 269 9.13 -6.77 6.19
N LYS A 270 9.83 -6.10 7.12
CA LYS A 270 9.45 -6.08 8.53
C LYS A 270 8.13 -5.37 8.77
N ILE A 271 7.90 -4.21 8.16
CA ILE A 271 6.63 -3.48 8.24
C ILE A 271 5.49 -4.39 7.76
N TRP A 272 5.65 -4.97 6.57
CA TRP A 272 4.64 -5.83 5.95
C TRP A 272 4.34 -7.08 6.78
N GLY A 273 5.38 -7.75 7.27
CA GLY A 273 5.24 -8.94 8.11
C GLY A 273 4.61 -8.65 9.48
N VAL A 274 4.92 -7.51 10.11
CA VAL A 274 4.30 -7.12 11.38
C VAL A 274 2.84 -6.71 11.20
N LEU A 275 2.49 -6.03 10.10
CA LEU A 275 1.09 -5.77 9.74
C LEU A 275 0.30 -7.08 9.61
N ALA A 276 0.86 -8.05 8.87
CA ALA A 276 0.25 -9.37 8.70
C ALA A 276 0.06 -10.09 10.04
N LEU A 277 1.09 -10.11 10.89
CA LEU A 277 1.03 -10.72 12.22
C LEU A 277 -0.02 -10.08 13.13
N ARG A 278 -0.11 -8.74 13.17
CA ARG A 278 -1.13 -8.08 13.99
C ARG A 278 -2.54 -8.43 13.54
N LEU A 279 -2.79 -8.42 12.24
CA LEU A 279 -4.10 -8.81 11.71
C LEU A 279 -4.40 -10.29 11.93
N SER A 280 -3.39 -11.17 11.86
CA SER A 280 -3.57 -12.62 11.96
C SER A 280 -3.75 -13.13 13.38
N GLU A 281 -3.22 -12.40 14.37
CA GLU A 281 -3.21 -12.83 15.78
C GLU A 281 -4.29 -12.15 16.64
N SER A 282 -4.82 -11.01 16.22
CA SER A 282 -5.78 -10.25 17.03
C SER A 282 -7.15 -10.92 17.06
N GLU A 283 -7.65 -11.24 18.26
CA GLU A 283 -9.03 -11.74 18.44
C GLU A 283 -10.06 -10.72 17.93
N VAL A 284 -9.94 -9.47 18.38
CA VAL A 284 -10.65 -8.31 17.85
C VAL A 284 -9.77 -7.63 16.82
N LEU A 285 -10.26 -7.51 15.59
CA LEU A 285 -9.50 -6.86 14.52
C LEU A 285 -9.13 -5.41 14.89
N PRO A 286 -7.87 -4.99 14.70
CA PRO A 286 -7.42 -3.64 15.02
C PRO A 286 -7.83 -2.63 13.92
N LEU A 287 -9.12 -2.58 13.60
CA LEU A 287 -9.71 -1.67 12.63
C LEU A 287 -10.35 -0.47 13.34
N ASP A 288 -9.84 0.73 13.07
CA ASP A 288 -10.26 1.95 13.75
C ASP A 288 -11.38 2.67 12.98
N HIS A 289 -12.62 2.28 13.26
CA HIS A 289 -13.80 2.92 12.68
C HIS A 289 -13.99 4.38 13.13
N VAL A 290 -13.44 4.78 14.29
CA VAL A 290 -13.51 6.17 14.77
C VAL A 290 -12.53 7.05 13.99
N ALA A 291 -11.33 6.56 13.71
CA ALA A 291 -10.41 7.25 12.80
C ALA A 291 -11.02 7.34 11.39
N ALA A 292 -11.65 6.26 10.91
CA ALA A 292 -12.30 6.26 9.62
C ALA A 292 -13.44 7.29 9.51
N SER A 293 -14.30 7.40 10.52
CA SER A 293 -15.37 8.39 10.52
C SER A 293 -14.86 9.83 10.49
N LYS A 294 -13.74 10.11 11.18
CA LYS A 294 -13.07 11.42 11.12
C LYS A 294 -12.48 11.72 9.74
N SER A 295 -11.91 10.73 9.07
CA SER A 295 -11.41 10.90 7.70
C SER A 295 -12.55 11.22 6.73
N VAL A 296 -13.70 10.53 6.86
CA VAL A 296 -14.89 10.81 6.04
C VAL A 296 -15.44 12.22 6.30
N ALA A 297 -15.47 12.67 7.56
CA ALA A 297 -15.83 14.05 7.88
C ALA A 297 -14.86 15.07 7.24
N GLY A 298 -13.56 14.76 7.22
CA GLY A 298 -12.56 15.56 6.53
C GLY A 298 -12.82 15.72 5.03
N TYR A 299 -13.34 14.70 4.34
CA TYR A 299 -13.72 14.80 2.92
C TYR A 299 -14.88 15.77 2.70
N ILE A 300 -15.85 15.83 3.61
CA ILE A 300 -16.93 16.84 3.53
C ILE A 300 -16.35 18.25 3.63
N ASP A 301 -15.40 18.47 4.54
CA ASP A 301 -14.76 19.77 4.71
C ASP A 301 -13.97 20.16 3.45
N GLN A 302 -13.31 19.20 2.79
CA GLN A 302 -12.68 19.43 1.49
C GLN A 302 -13.70 19.79 0.40
N ILE A 303 -14.84 19.10 0.33
CA ILE A 303 -15.91 19.45 -0.63
C ILE A 303 -16.41 20.88 -0.39
N LYS A 304 -16.70 21.23 0.87
CA LYS A 304 -17.14 22.58 1.25
C LYS A 304 -16.10 23.63 0.85
N LEU A 305 -14.81 23.34 1.01
CA LEU A 305 -13.73 24.25 0.64
C LEU A 305 -13.60 24.41 -0.88
N SER A 306 -13.58 23.29 -1.62
CA SER A 306 -13.40 23.27 -3.08
C SER A 306 -14.59 23.88 -3.83
N TYR A 307 -15.79 23.78 -3.27
CA TYR A 307 -17.03 24.24 -3.92
C TYR A 307 -17.75 25.33 -3.11
N LYS A 308 -17.01 26.15 -2.35
CA LYS A 308 -17.56 27.19 -1.46
C LYS A 308 -18.53 28.17 -2.14
N ASP A 309 -18.33 28.42 -3.43
CA ASP A 309 -19.12 29.38 -4.23
C ASP A 309 -20.24 28.69 -5.03
N ALA A 310 -20.32 27.35 -4.97
CA ALA A 310 -21.37 26.58 -5.62
C ALA A 310 -22.60 26.46 -4.70
N PRO A 311 -23.83 26.49 -5.24
CA PRO A 311 -25.05 26.32 -4.46
C PRO A 311 -25.29 24.84 -4.11
N LEU A 312 -24.36 24.22 -3.38
CA LEU A 312 -24.46 22.83 -2.93
C LEU A 312 -25.19 22.77 -1.59
N ASN A 313 -26.28 22.01 -1.51
CA ASN A 313 -26.84 21.56 -0.24
C ASN A 313 -26.16 20.24 0.16
N LEU A 314 -25.45 20.25 1.29
CA LEU A 314 -24.75 19.09 1.83
C LEU A 314 -25.39 18.56 3.13
N ASP A 315 -26.58 19.04 3.51
CA ASP A 315 -27.20 18.76 4.81
C ASP A 315 -27.39 17.25 5.02
N THR A 316 -27.94 16.56 4.02
CA THR A 316 -28.13 15.10 4.07
C THR A 316 -26.80 14.34 4.22
N LEU A 317 -25.74 14.82 3.57
CA LEU A 317 -24.41 14.19 3.66
C LEU A 317 -23.78 14.45 5.03
N VAL A 318 -23.92 15.67 5.56
CA VAL A 318 -23.45 16.04 6.90
C VAL A 318 -24.18 15.23 7.98
N ASP A 319 -25.50 15.09 7.89
CA ASP A 319 -26.29 14.29 8.83
C ASP A 319 -25.92 12.80 8.79
N ALA A 320 -25.69 12.26 7.59
CA ALA A 320 -25.24 10.89 7.40
C ALA A 320 -23.87 10.65 8.04
N VAL A 321 -22.92 11.57 7.85
CA VAL A 321 -21.58 11.44 8.47
C VAL A 321 -21.63 11.63 9.98
N GLY A 322 -22.43 12.56 10.50
CA GLY A 322 -22.63 12.68 11.95
C GLY A 322 -23.24 11.42 12.56
N SER A 323 -24.14 10.75 11.83
CA SER A 323 -24.68 9.44 12.23
C SER A 323 -23.61 8.35 12.22
N TYR A 324 -22.73 8.34 11.21
CA TYR A 324 -21.61 7.40 11.13
C TYR A 324 -20.57 7.61 12.24
N GLU A 325 -20.22 8.85 12.57
CA GLU A 325 -19.32 9.16 13.69
C GLU A 325 -19.89 8.67 15.02
N LYS A 326 -21.18 8.91 15.27
CA LYS A 326 -21.87 8.43 16.46
C LYS A 326 -21.86 6.91 16.54
N ALA A 327 -22.25 6.23 15.46
CA ALA A 327 -22.26 4.77 15.41
C ALA A 327 -20.87 4.16 15.62
N SER A 328 -19.82 4.77 15.03
CA SER A 328 -18.43 4.33 15.18
C SER A 328 -17.95 4.46 16.63
N LEU A 329 -18.32 5.53 17.32
CA LEU A 329 -17.98 5.73 18.73
C LEU A 329 -18.75 4.77 19.65
N GLU A 330 -20.04 4.54 19.37
CA GLU A 330 -20.84 3.55 20.11
C GLU A 330 -20.28 2.15 19.94
N PHE A 331 -19.92 1.75 18.72
CA PHE A 331 -19.28 0.47 18.43
C PHE A 331 -17.93 0.33 19.15
N HIS A 332 -17.07 1.35 19.11
CA HIS A 332 -15.80 1.33 19.81
C HIS A 332 -15.97 1.19 21.33
N ASN A 333 -16.92 1.93 21.93
CA ASN A 333 -17.23 1.80 23.34
C ASN A 333 -17.80 0.42 23.69
N MET A 334 -18.60 -0.18 22.80
CA MET A 334 -19.11 -1.54 22.99
C MET A 334 -17.95 -2.55 23.00
N LEU A 335 -16.99 -2.44 22.08
CA LEU A 335 -15.78 -3.27 22.06
C LEU A 335 -14.98 -3.14 23.36
N LEU A 336 -14.75 -1.92 23.86
CA LEU A 336 -14.01 -1.69 25.12
C LEU A 336 -14.70 -2.27 26.36
N ASN A 337 -16.04 -2.29 26.36
CA ASN A 337 -16.84 -2.78 27.48
C ASN A 337 -17.22 -4.27 27.37
N THR A 338 -16.89 -4.91 26.25
CA THR A 338 -17.05 -6.34 26.09
C THR A 338 -15.99 -7.01 26.94
N GLU A 339 -16.36 -7.50 28.12
CA GLU A 339 -15.48 -8.42 28.83
C GLU A 339 -15.26 -9.64 27.94
N LEU A 340 -13.99 -9.99 27.71
CA LEU A 340 -13.57 -11.24 27.06
C LEU A 340 -13.88 -12.47 27.94
N SER A 341 -15.02 -12.47 28.64
CA SER A 341 -15.43 -13.47 29.61
C SER A 341 -16.44 -14.44 28.99
N ASN A 342 -15.96 -15.66 28.73
CA ASN A 342 -16.70 -16.92 28.61
C ASN A 342 -18.03 -16.91 27.84
N GLY A 343 -17.93 -17.06 26.51
CA GLY A 343 -18.94 -17.78 25.74
C GLY A 343 -19.84 -16.96 24.80
N VAL A 344 -19.68 -15.64 24.74
CA VAL A 344 -20.16 -14.87 23.57
C VAL A 344 -19.13 -15.10 22.46
N GLN A 345 -19.52 -15.71 21.34
CA GLN A 345 -18.62 -15.77 20.19
C GLN A 345 -18.44 -14.34 19.69
N LEU A 346 -17.21 -13.83 19.67
CA LEU A 346 -16.85 -12.53 19.11
C LEU A 346 -17.35 -12.31 17.68
N HIS A 347 -17.67 -13.41 16.97
CA HIS A 347 -18.28 -13.43 15.65
C HIS A 347 -19.75 -12.93 15.61
N ASP A 348 -20.46 -12.94 16.75
CA ASP A 348 -21.87 -12.55 16.85
C ASP A 348 -22.09 -11.06 17.24
N LEU A 349 -21.00 -10.29 17.41
CA LEU A 349 -20.99 -8.84 17.71
C LEU A 349 -20.74 -8.01 16.45
#